data_AF-A0A957PE74-F1
#
_entry.id   AF-A0A957PE74-F1
#
_cell.length_a   1.000
_cell.length_b   1.000
_cell.length_c   1.000
_cell.angle_alpha   90.00
_cell.angle_beta   90.00
_cell.angle_gamma   90.00
#
_symmetry.space_group_name_H-M   'P 1'
#
loop_
_entity.id
_entity.type
_entity.pdbx_description
1 polymer ?
#
loop_
_entity_poly.entity_id
_entity_poly.type
_entity_poly.pdbx_seq_one_letter_code
_entity_poly.pdbx_strand_id
1 'polypeptide(L)'
;MKKIITAVGAAAGLAGWSILSAQTALAAPVLHDAPKGSEWIMADWMFLSFVIFAGAAFVAFLMALKSGMLSNLEEAKYYILEIDEADYYTPEWAKEGGAQ
;
A
#
# COMPACT_ATOMS: atom_id res chain seq x y z
N MET A 1 9.69 18.83 -25.76
CA MET A 1 8.31 18.52 -26.20
C MET A 1 8.01 17.02 -26.35
N LYS A 2 9.00 16.11 -26.44
CA LYS A 2 8.77 14.65 -26.57
C LYS A 2 8.37 13.90 -25.29
N LYS A 3 8.52 14.50 -24.10
CA LYS A 3 8.26 13.85 -22.79
C LYS A 3 6.80 13.91 -22.33
N ILE A 4 6.00 14.84 -22.86
CA ILE A 4 4.60 15.05 -22.43
C ILE A 4 3.67 14.01 -23.07
N ILE A 5 3.99 13.53 -24.26
CA ILE A 5 3.17 12.56 -25.01
C ILE A 5 3.19 11.18 -24.34
N THR A 6 4.27 10.82 -23.64
CA THR A 6 4.40 9.52 -22.96
C THR A 6 3.57 9.42 -21.68
N ALA A 7 3.32 10.55 -20.99
CA ALA A 7 2.56 10.57 -19.75
C ALA A 7 1.05 10.37 -19.98
N VAL A 8 0.53 10.85 -21.12
CA VAL A 8 -0.90 10.72 -21.47
C VAL A 8 -1.25 9.28 -21.88
N GLY A 9 -0.32 8.55 -22.50
CA GLY A 9 -0.53 7.14 -22.85
C GLY A 9 -0.60 6.20 -21.64
N ALA A 10 0.17 6.47 -20.59
CA ALA A 10 0.17 5.65 -19.37
C ALA A 10 -1.10 5.87 -18.51
N ALA A 11 -1.60 7.11 -18.44
CA ALA A 11 -2.83 7.42 -17.70
C ALA A 11 -4.09 6.82 -18.35
N ALA A 12 -4.16 6.80 -19.69
CA ALA A 12 -5.25 6.17 -20.43
C ALA A 12 -5.21 4.63 -20.33
N GLY A 13 -4.02 4.03 -20.28
CA GLY A 13 -3.85 2.59 -20.07
C GLY A 13 -4.27 2.11 -18.68
N LEU A 14 -4.00 2.90 -17.65
CA LEU A 14 -4.42 2.59 -16.27
C LEU A 14 -5.92 2.82 -16.06
N ALA A 15 -6.48 3.92 -16.59
CA ALA A 15 -7.92 4.18 -16.49
C ALA A 15 -8.77 3.15 -17.27
N GLY A 16 -8.29 2.71 -18.44
CA GLY A 16 -8.95 1.67 -19.24
C GLY A 16 -8.99 0.31 -18.54
N TRP A 17 -7.95 -0.03 -17.77
CA TRP A 17 -7.89 -1.29 -17.03
C TRP A 17 -8.81 -1.31 -15.80
N SER A 18 -8.99 -0.15 -15.15
CA SER A 18 -9.89 0.00 -14.00
C SER A 18 -11.37 -0.13 -14.36
N ILE A 19 -11.77 0.31 -15.55
CA ILE A 19 -13.17 0.26 -15.99
C ILE A 19 -13.59 -1.18 -16.34
N LEU A 20 -12.67 -2.01 -16.84
CA LEU A 20 -12.96 -3.40 -17.17
C LEU A 20 -13.08 -4.30 -15.91
N SER A 21 -12.39 -3.94 -14.83
CA SER A 21 -12.42 -4.68 -13.56
C SER A 21 -13.62 -4.33 -12.66
N ALA A 22 -14.26 -3.18 -12.89
CA ALA A 22 -15.47 -2.79 -12.15
C ALA A 22 -16.74 -3.53 -12.60
N GLN A 23 -16.75 -4.15 -13.79
CA GLN A 23 -17.95 -4.79 -14.34
C GLN A 23 -18.24 -6.16 -13.73
N THR A 24 -17.27 -6.83 -13.11
CA THR A 24 -17.51 -8.12 -12.43
C THR A 24 -18.18 -7.97 -11.07
N ALA A 25 -18.15 -6.76 -10.48
CA ALA A 25 -18.69 -6.51 -9.13
C ALA A 25 -20.21 -6.28 -9.11
N LEU A 26 -20.86 -6.00 -10.25
CA LEU A 26 -22.29 -5.65 -10.31
C LEU A 26 -23.22 -6.80 -10.72
N ALA A 27 -22.72 -8.02 -10.86
CA ALA A 27 -23.57 -9.20 -11.00
C ALA A 27 -23.80 -9.82 -9.62
N ALA A 28 -24.64 -9.18 -8.79
CA ALA A 28 -25.17 -9.82 -7.59
C ALA A 28 -26.05 -11.02 -8.01
N PRO A 29 -25.70 -12.27 -7.67
CA PRO A 29 -26.53 -13.41 -8.04
C PRO A 29 -27.81 -13.36 -7.22
N VAL A 30 -28.96 -13.44 -7.89
CA VAL A 30 -30.33 -13.45 -7.33
C VAL A 30 -30.64 -14.76 -6.56
N LEU A 31 -29.61 -15.48 -6.09
CA LEU A 31 -29.72 -16.75 -5.40
C LEU A 31 -28.67 -16.77 -4.26
N HIS A 32 -29.11 -16.40 -3.06
CA HIS A 32 -28.25 -16.37 -1.86
C HIS A 32 -27.91 -17.77 -1.32
N ASP A 33 -28.44 -18.83 -1.92
CA ASP A 33 -28.07 -20.21 -1.59
C ASP A 33 -26.84 -20.63 -2.40
N ALA A 34 -25.69 -20.64 -1.72
CA ALA A 34 -24.48 -21.20 -2.28
C ALA A 34 -24.64 -22.73 -2.44
N PRO A 35 -24.29 -23.32 -3.60
CA PRO A 35 -24.36 -24.76 -3.80
C PRO A 35 -23.50 -25.51 -2.75
N LYS A 36 -23.97 -26.65 -2.24
CA LYS A 36 -23.19 -27.48 -1.30
C LYS A 36 -21.81 -27.80 -1.92
N GLY A 37 -20.74 -27.51 -1.19
CA GLY A 37 -19.35 -27.69 -1.65
C GLY A 37 -18.70 -26.45 -2.28
N SER A 38 -19.43 -25.34 -2.45
CA SER A 38 -18.86 -24.07 -2.95
C SER A 38 -17.84 -23.43 -1.99
N GLU A 39 -17.87 -23.81 -0.71
CA GLU A 39 -16.89 -23.39 0.31
C GLU A 39 -15.45 -23.74 -0.08
N TRP A 40 -15.22 -24.91 -0.69
CA TRP A 40 -13.91 -25.36 -1.13
C TRP A 40 -13.44 -24.59 -2.35
N ILE A 41 -14.35 -24.29 -3.28
CA ILE A 41 -14.06 -23.45 -4.45
C ILE A 41 -13.69 -22.03 -3.99
N MET A 42 -14.43 -21.46 -3.03
CA MET A 42 -14.11 -20.15 -2.48
C MET A 42 -12.74 -20.16 -1.78
N ALA A 43 -12.45 -21.18 -0.97
CA ALA A 43 -11.16 -21.32 -0.29
C ALA A 43 -9.99 -21.43 -1.27
N ASP A 44 -10.13 -22.21 -2.34
CA ASP A 44 -9.11 -22.34 -3.38
C ASP A 44 -8.86 -21.02 -4.11
N TRP A 45 -9.92 -20.27 -4.42
CA TRP A 45 -9.79 -18.94 -5.04
C TRP A 45 -9.10 -17.93 -4.12
N MET A 46 -9.46 -17.91 -2.84
CA MET A 46 -8.80 -17.06 -1.84
C MET A 46 -7.32 -17.44 -1.70
N PHE A 47 -7.02 -18.73 -1.58
CA PHE A 47 -5.65 -19.21 -1.45
C PHE A 47 -4.81 -18.91 -2.69
N LEU A 48 -5.35 -19.16 -3.89
CA LEU A 48 -4.66 -18.87 -5.16
C LEU A 48 -4.35 -17.38 -5.28
N SER A 49 -5.33 -16.52 -5.02
CA SER A 49 -5.13 -15.06 -5.09
C SER A 49 -4.09 -14.59 -4.07
N PHE A 50 -4.17 -15.06 -2.82
CA PHE A 50 -3.17 -14.78 -1.79
C PHE A 50 -1.76 -15.20 -2.21
N VAL A 51 -1.58 -16.42 -2.73
CA VAL A 51 -0.27 -16.93 -3.16
C VAL A 51 0.29 -16.11 -4.31
N ILE A 52 -0.54 -15.72 -5.28
CA ILE A 52 -0.10 -14.87 -6.41
C ILE A 52 0.36 -13.50 -5.90
N PHE A 53 -0.41 -12.84 -5.02
CA PHE A 53 -0.04 -11.55 -4.47
C PHE A 53 1.20 -11.63 -3.57
N ALA A 54 1.27 -12.62 -2.68
CA ALA A 54 2.41 -12.85 -1.83
C ALA A 54 3.67 -13.16 -2.64
N GLY A 55 3.55 -14.00 -3.67
CA GLY A 55 4.65 -14.31 -4.58
C GLY A 55 5.15 -13.09 -5.35
N ALA A 56 4.24 -12.29 -5.91
CA ALA A 56 4.59 -11.05 -6.61
C ALA A 56 5.26 -10.04 -5.67
N ALA A 57 4.73 -9.86 -4.46
CA ALA A 57 5.33 -8.99 -3.45
C ALA A 57 6.71 -9.47 -3.02
N PHE A 58 6.89 -10.79 -2.84
CA PHE A 58 8.18 -11.37 -2.51
C PHE A 58 9.22 -11.16 -3.62
N VAL A 59 8.84 -11.36 -4.87
CA VAL A 59 9.73 -11.09 -6.02
C VAL A 59 10.12 -9.60 -6.08
N ALA A 60 9.16 -8.69 -5.91
CA ALA A 60 9.43 -7.26 -5.86
C ALA A 60 10.38 -6.89 -4.71
N PHE A 61 10.18 -7.50 -3.53
CA PHE A 61 11.06 -7.34 -2.37
C PHE A 61 12.48 -7.83 -2.65
N LEU A 62 12.65 -8.99 -3.29
CA LEU A 62 13.97 -9.48 -3.70
C LEU A 62 14.66 -8.54 -4.71
N MET A 63 13.90 -7.96 -5.65
CA MET A 63 14.43 -6.95 -6.56
C MET A 63 14.89 -5.70 -5.81
N ALA A 64 14.11 -5.23 -4.83
CA ALA A 64 14.46 -4.08 -4.00
C ALA A 64 15.70 -4.33 -3.10
N LEU A 65 15.84 -5.55 -2.57
CA LEU A 65 17.06 -5.97 -1.86
C LEU A 65 18.26 -5.95 -2.79
N LYS A 66 18.15 -6.55 -3.98
CA LYS A 66 19.23 -6.57 -4.97
C LYS A 66 19.61 -5.17 -5.45
N SER A 67 18.65 -4.26 -5.58
CA SER A 67 18.90 -2.87 -5.99
C SER A 67 19.44 -2.01 -4.85
N GLY A 68 19.59 -2.54 -3.63
CA GLY A 68 20.10 -1.81 -2.48
C GLY A 68 19.12 -0.75 -1.92
N MET A 69 17.83 -0.80 -2.27
CA MET A 69 16.83 0.17 -1.77
C MET A 69 16.63 0.11 -0.26
N LEU A 70 17.00 -1.01 0.36
CA LEU A 70 16.85 -1.25 1.80
C LEU A 70 18.17 -1.06 2.57
N SER A 71 19.22 -0.51 1.93
CA SER A 71 20.54 -0.31 2.54
C SER A 71 20.56 0.75 3.65
N ASN A 72 19.65 1.73 3.61
CA ASN A 72 19.58 2.84 4.57
C ASN A 72 18.49 2.63 5.65
N LEU A 73 17.98 1.40 5.82
CA LEU A 73 16.90 1.13 6.79
C LEU A 73 17.26 1.48 8.23
N GLU A 74 18.53 1.35 8.62
CA GLU A 74 18.98 1.68 9.98
C GLU A 74 18.90 3.18 10.28
N GLU A 75 19.20 4.01 9.27
CA GLU A 75 19.13 5.47 9.39
C GLU A 75 17.69 5.98 9.27
N ALA A 76 16.86 5.34 8.42
CA ALA A 76 15.43 5.64 8.32
C ALA A 76 14.62 5.27 9.58
N LYS A 77 15.14 4.39 10.46
CA LYS A 77 14.46 3.96 11.69
C LYS A 77 14.24 5.12 12.67
N TYR A 78 15.10 6.14 12.63
CA TYR A 78 15.14 7.22 13.62
C TYR A 78 14.56 8.54 13.12
N TYR A 79 13.72 8.54 12.09
CA TYR A 79 12.78 9.65 11.93
C TYR A 79 11.79 9.61 13.09
N ILE A 80 12.25 10.08 14.24
CA ILE A 80 11.43 10.51 15.35
C ILE A 80 10.58 11.60 14.74
N LEU A 81 9.28 11.36 14.67
CA LEU A 81 8.31 12.43 14.41
C LEU A 81 8.45 13.38 15.59
N GLU A 82 9.36 14.34 15.48
CA GLU A 82 9.44 15.48 16.37
C GLU A 82 8.14 16.24 16.13
N ILE A 83 7.17 15.98 17.00
CA ILE A 83 5.94 16.77 17.02
C ILE A 83 6.35 18.10 17.62
N ASP A 84 6.46 19.13 16.77
CA ASP A 84 6.67 20.52 17.18
C ASP A 84 5.38 21.04 17.85
N GLU A 85 5.12 20.54 19.06
CA GLU A 85 4.07 21.05 19.92
C GLU A 85 4.62 22.22 20.72
N ALA A 86 3.94 23.37 20.64
CA ALA A 86 4.20 24.45 21.56
C ALA A 86 3.99 23.93 23.00
N ASP A 87 5.00 24.12 23.84
CA ASP A 87 4.95 23.64 25.22
C ASP A 87 3.96 24.49 26.03
N TYR A 88 2.72 24.00 26.14
CA TYR A 88 1.63 24.62 26.90
C TYR A 88 1.64 24.26 28.40
N TYR A 89 2.46 23.29 28.81
CA TYR A 89 2.43 22.73 30.16
C TYR A 89 3.62 23.15 31.01
N THR A 90 4.72 23.61 30.41
CA THR A 90 5.85 24.16 31.17
C THR A 90 5.60 25.63 31.52
N PRO A 91 5.44 25.96 32.81
CA PRO A 91 5.24 27.33 33.24
C PRO A 91 6.51 28.17 33.04
N GLU A 92 6.35 29.48 32.79
CA GLU A 92 7.43 30.41 32.44
C GLU A 92 8.63 30.36 33.42
N TRP A 93 8.36 30.21 34.72
CA TRP A 93 9.39 30.14 35.76
C TRP A 93 10.29 28.90 35.69
N ALA A 94 9.87 27.84 34.97
CA ALA A 94 10.63 26.60 34.80
C ALA A 94 11.45 26.58 33.49
N LYS A 95 11.15 27.47 32.53
CA LYS A 95 11.85 27.54 31.23
C LYS A 95 13.30 28.02 31.35
N GLU A 96 13.64 28.72 32.44
CA GLU A 96 14.95 29.34 32.65
C GLU A 96 15.99 28.40 33.32
N GLY A 97 15.60 27.17 33.70
CA GLY A 97 16.46 26.24 34.46
C GLY A 97 17.18 25.16 33.64
N GLY A 98 16.92 25.06 32.33
CA GLY A 98 17.33 23.92 31.50
C GLY A 98 18.24 24.26 30.31
N ALA A 99 18.89 25.42 30.30
CA ALA A 99 19.87 25.79 29.28
C ALA A 99 21.30 25.59 29.78
N GLN A 100 21.77 24.34 29.75
CA GLN A 100 23.18 23.97 29.65
C GLN A 100 23.31 22.75 28.73
#